data_AF-A0A1Q9EWC5-F1
#
_entry.id   AF-A0A1Q9EWC5-F1
#
_cell.length_a   1.000
_cell.length_b   1.000
_cell.length_c   1.000
_cell.angle_alpha   90.00
_cell.angle_beta   90.00
_cell.angle_gamma   90.00
#
_symmetry.space_group_name_H-M   'P 1'
#
loop_
_entity.id
_entity.type
_entity.pdbx_description
1 polymer ?
#
loop_
_entity_poly.entity_id
_entity_poly.type
_entity_poly.pdbx_seq_one_letter_code
_entity_poly.pdbx_strand_id
1 'polypeptide(L)'
;MLAELQRRLPWLGERAQQLIWDCPVPGGCTLKRPDMLFRFEDRFVQVEVDEEGHEDLSCADEDSRLELIAADVGLPGLVLRLNPDAERVLKRRRCTNGEPCFCVGDADAFNGLFDAAEAAVEAFVNEPASEGVRVVGLPASWWDGRVKLFPTPEFTSKQPRDPIVPRVPCTGIFLGPSKSGKTVALISAILDQYRTASG
;
A
#
# COMPACT_ATOMS: atom_id res chain seq x y z
N MET A 1 -4.36 1.63 18.43
CA MET A 1 -3.14 2.04 17.71
C MET A 1 -3.45 2.93 16.53
N LEU A 2 -4.11 2.43 15.47
CA LEU A 2 -4.39 3.21 14.24
C LEU A 2 -5.15 4.53 14.49
N ALA A 3 -6.17 4.53 15.33
CA ALA A 3 -6.92 5.73 15.69
C ALA A 3 -6.07 6.80 16.38
N GLU A 4 -5.07 6.39 17.19
CA GLU A 4 -4.15 7.32 17.83
C GLU A 4 -3.21 7.95 16.80
N LEU A 5 -2.69 7.15 15.85
CA LEU A 5 -1.88 7.68 14.75
C LEU A 5 -2.66 8.73 13.95
N GLN A 6 -3.92 8.44 13.60
CA GLN A 6 -4.79 9.39 12.90
C GLN A 6 -5.08 10.65 13.73
N ARG A 7 -5.23 10.51 15.05
CA ARG A 7 -5.43 11.65 15.96
C ARG A 7 -4.21 12.57 15.99
N ARG A 8 -3.01 11.99 15.93
CA ARG A 8 -1.74 12.72 15.98
C ARG A 8 -1.31 13.30 14.63
N LEU A 9 -1.67 12.63 13.53
CA LEU A 9 -1.42 13.05 12.16
C LEU A 9 -2.73 13.33 11.40
N PRO A 10 -3.58 14.28 11.86
CA PRO A 10 -4.86 14.55 11.19
C PRO A 10 -4.65 15.03 9.74
N TRP A 11 -3.55 15.76 9.51
CA TRP A 11 -3.15 16.26 8.20
C TRP A 11 -2.89 15.15 7.18
N LEU A 12 -2.56 13.94 7.63
CA LEU A 12 -2.29 12.81 6.74
C LEU A 12 -3.56 12.39 5.99
N GLY A 13 -4.69 12.33 6.71
CA GLY A 13 -6.00 12.08 6.13
C GLY A 13 -6.50 13.24 5.28
N GLU A 14 -6.22 14.49 5.68
CA GLU A 14 -6.62 15.69 4.93
C GLU A 14 -5.88 15.83 3.59
N ARG A 15 -4.61 15.41 3.52
CA ARG A 15 -3.77 15.50 2.33
C ARG A 15 -3.88 14.28 1.42
N ALA A 16 -4.30 13.13 1.94
CA ALA A 16 -4.45 11.92 1.14
C ALA A 16 -5.59 12.08 0.14
N GLN A 17 -5.37 11.67 -1.11
CA GLN A 17 -6.41 11.54 -2.11
C GLN A 17 -7.36 10.38 -1.80
N GLN A 18 -6.85 9.37 -1.08
CA GLN A 18 -7.61 8.20 -0.71
C GLN A 18 -7.10 7.62 0.62
N LEU A 19 -8.04 7.24 1.48
CA LEU A 19 -7.81 6.43 2.68
C LEU A 19 -8.46 5.06 2.48
N ILE A 20 -7.70 3.99 2.68
CA ILE A 20 -8.15 2.60 2.62
C ILE A 20 -7.93 1.97 3.98
N TRP A 21 -8.93 1.27 4.50
CA TRP A 21 -8.90 0.61 5.80
C TRP A 21 -9.41 -0.83 5.66
N ASP A 22 -8.60 -1.82 6.05
CA ASP A 22 -8.92 -3.25 6.02
C ASP A 22 -9.64 -3.73 4.73
N CYS A 23 -9.28 -3.13 3.59
CA CYS A 23 -9.89 -3.37 2.28
C CYS A 23 -8.81 -3.54 1.22
N PRO A 24 -9.02 -4.36 0.17
CA PRO A 24 -8.08 -4.44 -0.94
C PRO A 24 -7.89 -3.09 -1.63
N VAL A 25 -6.70 -2.87 -2.19
CA VAL A 25 -6.39 -1.64 -2.92
C VAL A 25 -7.31 -1.54 -4.15
N PRO A 26 -8.14 -0.48 -4.27
CA PRO A 26 -9.02 -0.32 -5.42
C PRO A 26 -8.23 -0.21 -6.72
N GLY A 27 -8.56 -1.06 -7.70
CA GLY A 27 -7.81 -1.17 -8.96
C GLY A 27 -6.54 -2.02 -8.88
N GLY A 28 -6.20 -2.53 -7.70
CA GLY A 28 -5.18 -3.55 -7.50
C GLY A 28 -5.59 -4.92 -8.05
N CYS A 29 -4.60 -5.78 -8.26
CA CYS A 29 -4.79 -7.14 -8.76
C CYS A 29 -4.85 -8.17 -7.64
N THR A 30 -4.44 -7.83 -6.42
CA THR A 30 -4.44 -8.76 -5.28
C THR A 30 -5.66 -8.57 -4.38
N LEU A 31 -5.96 -9.61 -3.58
CA LEU A 31 -6.97 -9.56 -2.51
C LEU A 31 -6.36 -9.18 -1.15
N LYS A 32 -5.09 -8.78 -1.13
CA LYS A 32 -4.39 -8.44 0.11
C LYS A 32 -4.87 -7.09 0.62
N ARG A 33 -4.99 -6.97 1.94
CA ARG A 33 -5.58 -5.83 2.62
C ARG A 33 -4.51 -5.24 3.55
N PRO A 34 -4.18 -3.94 3.43
CA PRO A 34 -3.45 -3.25 4.46
C PRO A 34 -4.37 -2.95 5.63
N ASP A 35 -3.81 -2.78 6.83
CA ASP A 35 -4.59 -2.29 7.96
C ASP A 35 -5.07 -0.86 7.69
N MET A 36 -4.15 0.00 7.24
CA MET A 36 -4.45 1.35 6.81
C MET A 36 -3.49 1.83 5.71
N LEU A 37 -4.03 2.48 4.67
CA LEU A 37 -3.25 3.03 3.57
C LEU A 37 -3.74 4.43 3.17
N PHE A 38 -2.81 5.38 3.12
CA PHE A 38 -2.98 6.74 2.66
C PHE A 38 -2.31 6.90 1.30
N ARG A 39 -3.10 7.18 0.27
CA ARG A 39 -2.60 7.41 -1.10
C ARG A 39 -2.53 8.90 -1.38
N PHE A 40 -1.38 9.37 -1.83
CA PHE A 40 -1.15 10.72 -2.35
C PHE A 40 -1.03 10.67 -3.88
N GLU A 41 -0.79 11.83 -4.50
CA GLU A 41 -0.58 11.93 -5.94
C GLU A 41 0.67 11.17 -6.41
N ASP A 42 1.77 11.29 -5.66
CA ASP A 42 3.10 10.82 -6.06
C ASP A 42 3.65 9.70 -5.17
N ARG A 43 2.99 9.37 -4.06
CA ARG A 43 3.47 8.40 -3.08
C ARG A 43 2.33 7.80 -2.23
N PHE A 44 2.66 6.84 -1.37
CA PHE A 44 1.72 6.33 -0.37
C PHE A 44 2.37 6.12 1.01
N VAL A 45 1.54 6.10 2.04
CA VAL A 45 1.92 5.65 3.40
C VAL A 45 0.99 4.50 3.79
N GLN A 46 1.56 3.34 4.03
CA GLN A 46 0.88 2.16 4.56
C GLN A 46 1.27 1.99 6.03
N VAL A 47 0.31 1.65 6.87
CA VAL A 47 0.51 1.39 8.30
C VAL A 47 0.00 -0.02 8.56
N GLU A 48 0.83 -0.83 9.20
CA GLU A 48 0.53 -2.19 9.66
C GLU A 48 0.76 -2.23 11.17
N VAL A 49 -0.20 -2.79 11.90
CA VAL A 49 -0.04 -3.11 13.32
C VAL A 49 0.32 -4.59 13.40
N ASP A 50 1.56 -4.85 13.81
CA ASP A 50 2.11 -6.18 13.95
C ASP A 50 2.09 -6.55 15.44
N GLU A 51 0.92 -7.01 15.89
CA GLU A 51 0.78 -7.73 17.16
C GLU A 51 1.36 -9.12 16.92
N GLU A 52 2.13 -9.71 17.85
CA GLU A 52 2.80 -11.03 17.70
C GLU A 52 1.82 -12.23 17.51
N GLY A 53 0.90 -12.14 16.55
CA GLY A 53 -0.26 -12.99 16.35
C GLY A 53 -0.10 -13.99 15.20
N HIS A 54 1.11 -14.12 14.66
CA HIS A 54 1.40 -15.05 13.57
C HIS A 54 2.51 -16.00 13.95
N GLU A 55 2.25 -16.90 14.91
CA GLU A 55 3.10 -18.08 15.15
C GLU A 55 3.15 -19.00 13.91
N ASP A 56 2.22 -18.85 12.96
CA ASP A 56 2.00 -19.74 11.82
C ASP A 56 2.33 -19.14 10.42
N LEU A 57 2.61 -17.83 10.29
CA LEU A 57 3.03 -17.22 9.02
C LEU A 57 4.52 -16.92 9.06
N SER A 58 5.26 -17.40 8.05
CA SER A 58 6.67 -17.09 7.97
C SER A 58 6.86 -15.60 7.67
N CYS A 59 7.93 -14.97 8.19
CA CYS A 59 8.24 -13.57 7.88
C CYS A 59 8.34 -13.31 6.35
N ALA A 60 8.63 -14.34 5.56
CA ALA A 60 8.67 -14.27 4.10
C ALA A 60 7.27 -14.09 3.46
N ASP A 61 6.23 -14.65 4.07
CA ASP A 61 4.84 -14.51 3.60
C ASP A 61 4.31 -13.10 3.87
N GLU A 62 4.67 -12.52 5.01
CA GLU A 62 4.36 -11.13 5.35
C GLU A 62 5.11 -10.15 4.45
N ASP A 63 6.41 -10.34 4.23
CA ASP A 63 7.17 -9.51 3.30
C ASP A 63 6.60 -9.58 1.87
N SER A 64 6.17 -10.76 1.44
CA SER A 64 5.48 -10.94 0.16
C SER A 64 4.13 -10.23 0.13
N ARG A 65 3.37 -10.21 1.24
CA ARG A 65 2.12 -9.46 1.36
C ARG A 65 2.35 -7.96 1.19
N LEU A 66 3.35 -7.41 1.85
CA LEU A 66 3.71 -5.99 1.76
C LEU A 66 4.13 -5.61 0.34
N GLU A 67 4.96 -6.45 -0.30
CA GLU A 67 5.40 -6.23 -1.68
C GLU A 67 4.22 -6.27 -2.67
N LEU A 68 3.28 -7.20 -2.49
CA LEU A 68 2.07 -7.30 -3.31
C LEU A 68 1.14 -6.09 -3.16
N ILE A 69 0.93 -5.60 -1.94
CA ILE A 69 0.13 -4.40 -1.69
C ILE A 69 0.81 -3.18 -2.33
N ALA A 70 2.12 -3.04 -2.13
CA ALA A 70 2.88 -1.94 -2.72
C ALA A 70 2.84 -1.97 -4.27
N ALA A 71 2.89 -3.16 -4.87
CA ALA A 71 2.72 -3.36 -6.30
C ALA A 71 1.33 -2.96 -6.80
N ASP A 72 0.28 -3.29 -6.05
CA ASP A 72 -1.11 -2.87 -6.36
C ASP A 72 -1.31 -1.36 -6.30
N VAL A 73 -0.55 -0.66 -5.44
CA VAL A 73 -0.58 0.81 -5.38
C VAL A 73 0.19 1.42 -6.55
N GLY A 74 1.34 0.85 -6.89
CA GLY A 74 2.17 1.24 -8.04
C GLY A 74 2.86 2.60 -7.88
N LEU A 75 3.12 3.04 -6.65
CA LEU A 75 3.80 4.30 -6.33
C LEU A 75 4.96 4.05 -5.36
N PRO A 76 5.92 4.98 -5.24
CA PRO A 76 6.82 5.00 -4.09
C PRO A 76 6.06 5.07 -2.78
N GLY A 77 6.60 4.47 -1.72
CA GLY A 77 5.85 4.37 -0.47
C GLY A 77 6.67 4.24 0.78
N LEU A 78 6.01 4.49 1.91
CA LEU A 78 6.48 4.15 3.23
C LEU A 78 5.52 3.12 3.83
N VAL A 79 6.05 1.99 4.28
CA VAL A 79 5.34 0.99 5.08
C VAL A 79 5.84 1.12 6.52
N LEU A 80 4.98 1.55 7.42
CA LEU A 80 5.22 1.61 8.86
C LEU A 80 4.66 0.35 9.52
N ARG A 81 5.54 -0.47 10.10
CA ARG A 81 5.16 -1.61 10.93
C ARG A 81 5.28 -1.21 12.40
N LEU A 82 4.16 -1.14 13.09
CA LEU A 82 4.10 -0.80 14.50
C LEU A 82 3.94 -2.09 15.31
N ASN A 83 4.92 -2.44 16.14
CA ASN A 83 4.82 -3.57 17.05
C ASN A 83 4.57 -3.07 18.48
N PRO A 84 3.33 -3.15 18.99
CA PRO A 84 3.01 -2.72 20.36
C PRO A 84 3.53 -3.70 21.44
N ASP A 85 3.88 -4.93 21.09
CA ASP A 85 4.31 -5.97 22.03
C ASP A 85 5.80 -5.83 22.38
N ALA A 86 6.63 -5.40 21.43
CA ALA A 86 8.08 -5.26 21.59
C ALA A 86 8.50 -4.41 22.81
N GLU A 87 7.75 -3.37 23.16
CA GLU A 87 8.00 -2.55 24.38
C GLU A 87 6.92 -2.70 25.45
N ARG A 88 6.02 -3.68 25.33
CA ARG A 88 4.85 -3.84 26.23
C ARG A 88 4.02 -2.55 26.34
N VAL A 89 3.94 -1.84 25.22
CA VAL A 89 3.25 -0.55 25.06
C VAL A 89 1.78 -0.69 25.47
N LEU A 90 1.19 -1.83 25.10
CA LEU A 90 -0.16 -2.21 25.49
C LEU A 90 -0.14 -3.34 26.53
N LYS A 91 -1.01 -3.23 27.53
CA LYS A 91 -1.32 -4.28 28.49
C LYS A 91 -2.74 -4.76 28.27
N ARG A 92 -2.88 -6.06 28.05
CA ARG A 92 -4.18 -6.73 28.06
C ARG A 92 -4.73 -6.77 29.49
N ARG A 93 -5.96 -6.31 29.67
CA ARG A 93 -6.76 -6.39 30.90
C ARG A 93 -8.11 -7.02 30.59
N ARG A 94 -8.88 -7.33 31.64
CA ARG A 94 -10.26 -7.76 31.53
C ARG A 94 -11.17 -6.64 32.02
N CYS A 95 -12.14 -6.25 31.21
CA CYS A 95 -13.23 -5.36 31.59
C CYS A 95 -14.08 -5.99 32.69
N THR A 96 -14.93 -5.18 33.33
CA THR A 96 -15.90 -5.63 34.34
C THR A 96 -16.91 -6.63 33.79
N ASN A 97 -17.19 -6.59 32.49
CA ASN A 97 -18.03 -7.56 31.77
C ASN A 97 -17.28 -8.84 31.34
N GLY A 98 -15.99 -8.98 31.68
CA GLY A 98 -15.17 -10.13 31.33
C GLY A 98 -14.55 -10.08 29.93
N GLU A 99 -14.83 -9.07 29.12
CA GLU A 99 -14.21 -8.89 27.80
C GLU A 99 -12.74 -8.45 27.92
N PRO A 100 -11.87 -8.87 26.99
CA PRO A 100 -10.51 -8.33 26.94
C PRO A 100 -10.54 -6.85 26.54
N CYS A 101 -9.76 -6.03 27.25
CA CYS A 101 -9.45 -4.67 26.84
C CYS A 101 -7.94 -4.45 26.83
N PHE A 102 -7.48 -3.48 26.05
CA PHE A 102 -6.07 -3.09 26.03
C PHE A 102 -5.95 -1.70 26.65
N CYS A 103 -4.99 -1.54 27.56
CA CYS A 103 -4.68 -0.27 28.20
C CYS A 103 -3.23 0.07 27.90
N VAL A 104 -2.91 1.36 27.87
CA VAL A 104 -1.51 1.80 27.81
C VAL A 104 -0.78 1.29 29.05
N GLY A 105 0.24 0.46 28.81
CA GLY A 105 0.99 -0.23 29.86
C GLY A 105 2.12 0.62 30.43
N ASP A 106 2.74 1.39 29.55
CA ASP A 106 3.79 2.38 29.78
C ASP A 106 3.49 3.56 28.84
N ALA A 107 3.23 4.73 29.41
CA ALA A 107 2.84 5.91 28.63
C ALA A 107 4.01 6.52 27.88
N ASP A 108 5.23 6.43 28.42
CA ASP A 108 6.42 7.00 27.78
C ASP A 108 6.82 6.15 26.59
N ALA A 109 6.80 4.81 26.73
CA ALA A 109 7.01 3.89 25.60
C ALA A 109 5.92 4.04 24.54
N PHE A 110 4.66 4.19 24.95
CA PHE A 110 3.54 4.45 24.03
C PHE A 110 3.76 5.72 23.23
N ASN A 111 4.05 6.84 23.92
CA ASN A 111 4.28 8.10 23.25
C ASN A 111 5.53 8.05 22.35
N GLY A 112 6.62 7.46 22.82
CA GLY A 112 7.85 7.31 22.05
C GLY A 112 7.66 6.52 20.74
N LEU A 113 6.81 5.48 20.77
CA LEU A 113 6.44 4.73 19.56
C LEU A 113 5.73 5.62 18.53
N PHE A 114 4.77 6.44 18.97
CA PHE A 114 4.04 7.35 18.07
C PHE A 114 4.90 8.52 17.62
N ASP A 115 5.75 9.08 18.49
CA ASP A 115 6.69 10.14 18.13
C ASP A 115 7.66 9.67 17.03
N ALA A 116 8.13 8.42 17.13
CA ALA A 116 8.97 7.81 16.09
C ALA A 116 8.19 7.58 14.77
N ALA A 117 6.92 7.16 14.86
CA ALA A 117 6.07 6.98 13.70
C ALA A 117 5.80 8.31 12.99
N GLU A 118 5.47 9.36 13.74
CA GLU A 118 5.27 10.72 13.23
C GLU A 118 6.51 11.23 12.52
N ALA A 119 7.68 11.15 13.17
CA ALA A 119 8.94 11.57 12.57
C ALA A 119 9.23 10.83 11.26
N ALA A 120 8.94 9.53 11.18
CA ALA A 120 9.13 8.74 9.96
C ALA A 120 8.17 9.15 8.83
N VAL A 121 6.89 9.39 9.14
CA VAL A 121 5.91 9.87 8.16
C VAL A 121 6.28 11.27 7.67
N GLU A 122 6.59 12.18 8.58
CA GLU A 122 6.94 13.57 8.23
C GLU A 122 8.20 13.64 7.38
N ALA A 123 9.25 12.89 7.74
CA ALA A 123 10.45 12.81 6.93
C ALA A 123 10.11 12.32 5.50
N PHE A 124 9.39 11.19 5.39
CA PHE A 124 9.05 10.61 4.09
C PHE A 124 8.18 11.52 3.22
N VAL A 125 7.18 12.21 3.80
CA VAL A 125 6.27 13.07 3.04
C VAL A 125 6.96 14.37 2.58
N ASN A 126 7.97 14.84 3.32
CA ASN A 126 8.70 16.07 3.00
C ASN A 126 9.98 15.82 2.19
N GLU A 127 10.49 14.59 2.14
CA GLU A 127 11.58 14.18 1.25
C GLU A 127 11.13 14.27 -0.23
N PRO A 128 12.05 14.56 -1.18
CA PRO A 128 11.80 14.34 -2.59
C PRO A 128 11.31 12.90 -2.82
N ALA A 129 10.39 12.70 -3.78
CA ALA A 129 9.87 11.37 -4.07
C ALA A 129 11.03 10.41 -4.36
N SER A 130 11.25 9.46 -3.45
CA SER A 130 12.25 8.41 -3.58
C SER A 130 11.81 7.38 -4.62
N GLU A 131 12.75 6.63 -5.19
CA GLU A 131 12.41 5.42 -5.94
C GLU A 131 12.13 4.27 -4.97
N GLY A 132 11.04 3.53 -5.17
CA GLY A 132 10.72 2.33 -4.39
C GLY A 132 9.93 2.55 -3.11
N VAL A 133 9.81 1.47 -2.33
CA VAL A 133 8.97 1.40 -1.13
C VAL A 133 9.82 1.08 0.08
N ARG A 134 9.85 2.00 1.04
CA ARG A 134 10.62 1.93 2.28
C ARG A 134 9.81 1.23 3.37
N VAL A 135 10.33 0.18 3.98
CA VAL A 135 9.71 -0.46 5.16
C VAL A 135 10.45 -0.04 6.43
N VAL A 136 9.74 0.44 7.44
CA VAL A 136 10.27 0.83 8.75
C VAL A 136 9.51 0.10 9.85
N GLY A 137 10.22 -0.69 10.67
CA GLY A 137 9.69 -1.31 11.88
C GLY A 137 9.93 -0.46 13.12
N LEU A 138 8.90 -0.26 13.94
CA LEU A 138 8.96 0.56 15.15
C LEU A 138 8.44 -0.19 16.39
N PRO A 139 9.20 -0.20 17.50
CA PRO A 139 10.54 0.40 17.66
C PRO A 139 11.64 -0.21 16.77
N ALA A 140 12.69 0.54 16.45
CA ALA A 140 13.72 0.06 15.52
C ALA A 140 14.47 -1.21 16.01
N SER A 141 14.41 -1.51 17.31
CA SER A 141 15.11 -2.63 17.95
C SER A 141 14.43 -3.99 17.78
N TRP A 142 13.12 -4.06 17.47
CA TRP A 142 12.43 -5.36 17.28
C TRP A 142 12.60 -5.90 15.86
N TRP A 143 12.82 -5.01 14.92
CA TRP A 143 13.13 -5.33 13.54
C TRP A 143 14.64 -5.43 13.39
N ASP A 144 15.16 -6.34 12.56
CA ASP A 144 16.60 -6.63 12.42
C ASP A 144 17.38 -5.50 11.66
N GLY A 145 16.99 -4.25 11.90
CA GLY A 145 17.78 -3.05 11.63
C GLY A 145 17.83 -2.59 10.17
N ARG A 146 16.96 -3.08 9.28
CA ARG A 146 16.99 -2.64 7.88
C ARG A 146 15.67 -2.04 7.44
N VAL A 147 15.77 -0.76 7.09
CA VAL A 147 14.96 -0.20 6.03
C VAL A 147 15.03 -1.14 4.83
N LYS A 148 13.93 -1.81 4.52
CA LYS A 148 13.83 -2.62 3.31
C LYS A 148 13.32 -1.74 2.19
N LEU A 149 13.98 -1.79 1.04
CA LEU A 149 13.52 -1.12 -0.16
C LEU A 149 12.94 -2.18 -1.10
N PHE A 150 11.63 -2.17 -1.30
CA PHE A 150 11.05 -2.91 -2.41
C PHE A 150 11.16 -2.06 -3.67
N PRO A 151 11.65 -2.62 -4.79
CA PRO A 151 11.61 -1.90 -6.06
C PRO A 151 10.14 -1.67 -6.44
N THR A 152 9.83 -0.48 -6.96
CA THR A 152 8.53 -0.28 -7.61
C THR A 152 8.48 -1.18 -8.85
N PRO A 153 7.45 -2.01 -9.03
CA PRO A 153 7.40 -2.90 -10.18
C PRO A 153 7.43 -2.10 -11.48
N GLU A 154 8.36 -2.44 -12.38
CA GLU A 154 8.22 -2.01 -13.77
C GLU A 154 7.01 -2.73 -14.37
N PHE A 155 5.96 -1.98 -14.70
CA PHE A 155 4.83 -2.53 -15.43
C PHE A 155 5.26 -2.84 -16.87
N THR A 156 5.79 -4.04 -17.09
CA THR A 156 5.97 -4.58 -18.44
C THR A 156 4.67 -5.26 -18.86
N SER A 157 4.00 -4.72 -19.88
CA SER A 157 2.92 -5.45 -20.54
C SER A 157 3.49 -6.71 -21.19
N LYS A 158 2.91 -7.88 -20.91
CA LYS A 158 3.19 -9.11 -21.66
C LYS A 158 2.70 -8.92 -23.09
N GLN A 159 3.55 -8.39 -23.95
CA GLN A 159 3.25 -8.27 -25.37
C GLN A 159 3.38 -9.64 -26.04
N PRO A 160 2.37 -10.08 -26.80
CA PRO A 160 2.53 -11.22 -27.70
C PRO A 160 3.69 -10.96 -28.66
N ARG A 161 4.49 -12.00 -28.95
CA ARG A 161 5.54 -11.93 -29.97
C ARG A 161 4.98 -11.89 -31.40
N ASP A 162 3.67 -12.08 -31.52
CA ASP A 162 2.97 -12.07 -32.79
C ASP A 162 2.96 -10.65 -33.38
N PRO A 163 3.52 -10.44 -34.59
CA PRO A 163 3.60 -9.13 -35.22
C PRO A 163 2.23 -8.51 -35.52
N ILE A 164 1.15 -9.29 -35.51
CA ILE A 164 -0.21 -8.78 -35.71
C ILE A 164 -0.78 -8.07 -34.47
N VAL A 165 -0.21 -8.36 -33.29
CA VAL A 165 -0.70 -7.76 -32.05
C VAL A 165 -0.08 -6.38 -31.88
N PRO A 166 -0.90 -5.32 -31.74
CA PRO A 166 -0.40 -3.96 -31.54
C PRO A 166 0.49 -3.88 -30.29
N ARG A 167 1.68 -3.31 -30.46
CA ARG A 167 2.60 -3.07 -29.34
C ARG A 167 2.06 -1.94 -28.47
N VAL A 168 2.11 -2.13 -27.17
CA VAL A 168 1.80 -1.05 -26.22
C VAL A 168 3.02 -0.14 -26.03
N PRO A 169 2.80 1.16 -25.76
CA PRO A 169 1.50 1.79 -25.56
C PRO A 169 0.78 2.07 -26.90
N CYS A 170 -0.43 1.49 -27.04
CA CYS A 170 -1.39 1.92 -28.05
C CYS A 170 -2.10 3.15 -27.50
N THR A 171 -1.51 4.32 -27.71
CA THR A 171 -2.09 5.58 -27.22
C THR A 171 -3.28 6.00 -28.08
N GLY A 172 -4.49 5.96 -27.51
CA GLY A 172 -5.70 6.53 -28.10
C GLY A 172 -6.89 6.45 -27.13
N ILE A 173 -7.57 7.58 -26.90
CA ILE A 173 -8.79 7.65 -26.07
C ILE A 173 -9.99 7.83 -27.00
N PHE A 174 -10.92 6.87 -27.01
CA PHE A 174 -12.20 6.99 -27.72
C PHE A 174 -13.26 7.59 -26.78
N LEU A 175 -13.56 8.88 -26.94
CA LEU A 175 -14.61 9.58 -26.19
C LEU A 175 -15.90 9.72 -27.02
N GLY A 176 -17.04 9.64 -26.34
CA GLY A 176 -18.36 9.80 -26.96
C GLY A 176 -19.48 9.28 -26.05
N PRO A 177 -20.73 9.73 -26.24
CA PRO A 177 -21.88 9.29 -25.45
C PRO A 177 -22.22 7.80 -25.64
N SER A 178 -22.99 7.20 -24.74
CA SER A 178 -23.43 5.80 -24.90
C SER A 178 -24.11 5.59 -26.27
N LYS A 179 -23.85 4.45 -26.91
CA LYS A 179 -24.32 4.09 -28.27
C LYS A 179 -23.77 4.95 -29.44
N SER A 180 -22.76 5.80 -29.20
CA SER A 180 -22.10 6.58 -30.27
C SER A 180 -21.20 5.78 -31.22
N GLY A 181 -21.22 4.44 -31.14
CA GLY A 181 -20.39 3.58 -32.01
C GLY A 181 -18.92 3.42 -31.58
N LYS A 182 -18.50 3.89 -30.39
CA LYS A 182 -17.10 3.72 -29.90
C LYS A 182 -16.59 2.28 -29.99
N THR A 183 -17.41 1.33 -29.53
CA THR A 183 -17.07 -0.10 -29.57
C THR A 183 -16.92 -0.60 -31.00
N VAL A 184 -17.78 -0.14 -31.91
CA VAL A 184 -17.69 -0.50 -33.34
C VAL A 184 -16.42 0.07 -33.96
N ALA A 185 -16.08 1.34 -33.65
CA ALA A 185 -14.86 1.97 -34.14
C ALA A 185 -13.59 1.26 -33.63
N LEU A 186 -13.55 0.86 -32.35
CA LEU A 186 -12.44 0.09 -31.80
C LEU A 186 -12.32 -1.29 -32.45
N ILE A 187 -13.43 -2.02 -32.59
CA ILE A 187 -13.43 -3.33 -33.24
C ILE A 187 -13.02 -3.22 -34.70
N SER A 188 -13.50 -2.22 -35.44
CA SER A 188 -13.09 -1.99 -36.84
C SER A 188 -11.60 -1.66 -36.94
N ALA A 189 -11.06 -0.81 -36.06
CA ALA A 189 -9.63 -0.50 -36.04
C ALA A 189 -8.77 -1.74 -35.75
N ILE A 190 -9.23 -2.61 -34.84
CA ILE A 190 -8.59 -3.90 -34.59
C ILE A 190 -8.67 -4.78 -35.84
N LEU A 191 -9.85 -4.97 -36.43
CA LEU A 191 -10.04 -5.84 -37.61
C LEU A 191 -9.27 -5.36 -38.83
N ASP A 192 -9.14 -4.05 -39.05
CA ASP A 192 -8.35 -3.50 -40.15
C ASP A 192 -6.85 -3.79 -39.98
N GLN A 193 -6.33 -3.78 -38.74
CA GLN A 193 -4.97 -4.25 -38.46
C GLN A 193 -4.80 -5.73 -38.79
N TYR A 194 -5.77 -6.58 -38.41
CA TYR A 194 -5.71 -8.01 -38.74
C TYR A 194 -5.78 -8.29 -40.25
N ARG A 195 -6.58 -7.52 -40.99
CA ARG A 195 -6.76 -7.69 -42.44
C ARG A 195 -5.55 -7.20 -43.24
N THR A 196 -4.92 -6.12 -42.80
CA THR A 196 -3.75 -5.53 -43.48
C THR A 196 -2.45 -6.29 -43.21
N ALA A 197 -2.38 -7.07 -42.13
CA ALA A 197 -1.22 -7.91 -41.79
C ALA A 197 -1.11 -9.22 -42.59
N SER A 198 -2.09 -9.54 -43.44
CA SER A 198 -2.12 -10.79 -44.25
C SER A 198 -1.60 -10.60 -45.68
N GLY A 199 -0.94 -9.47 -45.99
CA GLY A 199 -0.41 -9.12 -47.32
C GLY A 199 1.11 -8.97 -47.32
#